data_AF-A0A7U8AR76-F1
#
_entry.id   AF-A0A7U8AR76-F1
#
_cell.length_a   1.000
_cell.length_b   1.000
_cell.length_c   1.000
_cell.angle_alpha   90.00
_cell.angle_beta   90.00
_cell.angle_gamma   90.00
#
_symmetry.space_group_name_H-M   'P 1'
#
loop_
_entity.id
_entity.type
_entity.pdbx_description
1 polymer ?
#
loop_
_entity_poly.entity_id
_entity_poly.type
_entity_poly.pdbx_seq_one_letter_code
_entity_poly.pdbx_strand_id
1 'polypeptide(L)'
;MKKTNIYFDEKSYSYLVRLKKEMKISFSKIINTILKNASDEKRENINTIDKINYQNNVPKKEIRFKLTEDEYKIFSDFAKKNGNGTATKQIRILTLNHIYKDKFFDKNYIDEFILARTEINTIGRNIYQLLKILRSGKSVRINEKNLEKSFEDISINIEKLSKELEKIIIKNNERI
;
A
#
# COMPACT_ATOMS: atom_id res chain seq x y z
N MET A 1 -6.89 -15.62 -21.09
CA MET A 1 -6.71 -14.17 -21.34
C MET A 1 -6.73 -13.95 -22.84
N LYS A 2 -7.50 -12.97 -23.34
CA LYS A 2 -7.46 -12.58 -24.76
C LYS A 2 -6.35 -11.55 -24.96
N LYS A 3 -5.62 -11.65 -26.07
CA LYS A 3 -4.55 -10.70 -26.43
C LYS A 3 -5.14 -9.66 -27.39
N THR A 4 -4.99 -8.39 -27.04
CA THR A 4 -5.50 -7.26 -27.81
C THR A 4 -4.43 -6.18 -27.86
N ASN A 5 -4.19 -5.60 -29.04
CA ASN A 5 -3.35 -4.42 -29.17
C ASN A 5 -4.19 -3.19 -28.86
N ILE A 6 -3.72 -2.39 -27.91
CA ILE A 6 -4.36 -1.14 -27.49
C ILE A 6 -3.36 -0.03 -27.81
N TYR A 7 -3.84 1.00 -28.51
CA TYR A 7 -3.05 2.19 -28.82
C TYR A 7 -3.39 3.28 -27.80
N PHE A 8 -2.34 3.93 -27.29
CA PHE A 8 -2.45 5.06 -26.37
C PHE A 8 -1.85 6.29 -27.04
N ASP A 9 -2.43 7.45 -26.80
CA ASP A 9 -1.73 8.70 -27.09
C ASP A 9 -0.49 8.84 -26.19
N GLU A 10 0.44 9.70 -26.58
CA GLU A 10 1.75 9.83 -25.94
C GLU A 10 1.65 10.28 -24.47
N LYS A 11 0.66 11.11 -24.15
CA LYS A 11 0.40 11.59 -22.78
C LYS A 11 -0.15 10.47 -21.92
N SER A 12 -1.13 9.72 -22.43
CA SER A 12 -1.71 8.55 -21.76
C SER A 12 -0.69 7.44 -21.57
N TYR A 13 0.17 7.18 -22.55
CA TYR A 13 1.23 6.18 -22.44
C TYR A 13 2.28 6.57 -21.38
N SER A 14 2.72 7.83 -21.40
CA SER A 14 3.66 8.36 -20.39
C SER A 14 3.10 8.26 -18.98
N TYR A 15 1.81 8.55 -18.81
CA TYR A 15 1.11 8.38 -17.54
C TYR A 15 1.05 6.90 -17.11
N LEU A 16 0.74 5.99 -18.03
CA LEU A 16 0.73 4.55 -17.78
C LEU A 16 2.11 4.04 -17.31
N VAL A 17 3.18 4.49 -17.97
CA VAL A 17 4.57 4.16 -17.63
C VAL A 17 4.92 4.63 -16.22
N ARG A 18 4.48 5.84 -15.84
CA ARG A 18 4.66 6.37 -14.48
C ARG A 18 3.94 5.50 -13.44
N LEU A 19 2.66 5.20 -13.67
CA LEU A 19 1.88 4.33 -12.76
C LEU A 19 2.48 2.94 -12.59
N LYS A 20 3.00 2.34 -13.67
CA LYS A 20 3.72 1.06 -13.61
C LYS A 20 4.94 1.14 -12.69
N LYS A 21 5.70 2.23 -12.74
CA LYS A 21 6.89 2.44 -11.90
C LYS A 21 6.51 2.62 -10.42
N GLU A 22 5.50 3.46 -10.15
CA GLU A 22 5.06 3.79 -8.79
C GLU A 22 4.40 2.60 -8.09
N MET A 23 3.47 1.94 -8.77
CA MET A 23 2.66 0.87 -8.19
C MET A 23 3.27 -0.52 -8.35
N LYS A 24 4.37 -0.66 -9.11
CA LYS A 24 5.04 -1.94 -9.42
C LYS A 24 4.09 -3.03 -9.97
N ILE A 25 3.10 -2.63 -10.77
CA ILE A 25 2.11 -3.52 -11.41
C ILE A 25 2.16 -3.46 -12.93
N SER A 26 1.71 -4.53 -13.62
CA SER A 26 1.70 -4.58 -15.09
C SER A 26 0.61 -3.69 -15.70
N PHE A 27 0.82 -3.22 -16.93
CA PHE A 27 -0.17 -2.45 -17.67
C PHE A 27 -1.52 -3.17 -17.78
N SER A 28 -1.49 -4.49 -18.02
CA SER A 28 -2.72 -5.28 -18.07
C SER A 28 -3.48 -5.28 -16.74
N LYS A 29 -2.77 -5.27 -15.60
CA LYS A 29 -3.41 -5.20 -14.29
C LYS A 29 -4.00 -3.81 -14.02
N ILE A 30 -3.30 -2.75 -14.45
CA ILE A 30 -3.82 -1.37 -14.38
C ILE A 30 -5.11 -1.26 -15.18
N ILE A 31 -5.07 -1.67 -16.45
CA ILE A 31 -6.21 -1.58 -17.38
C ILE A 31 -7.39 -2.42 -16.88
N ASN A 32 -7.17 -3.68 -16.48
CA ASN A 32 -8.24 -4.54 -15.98
C ASN A 32 -8.86 -4.00 -14.67
N THR A 33 -8.10 -3.31 -13.83
CA THR A 33 -8.63 -2.67 -12.61
C THR A 33 -9.52 -1.48 -12.96
N ILE A 34 -9.09 -0.65 -13.92
CA ILE A 34 -9.91 0.47 -14.44
C ILE A 34 -11.21 -0.06 -15.06
N LEU A 35 -11.12 -1.09 -15.90
CA LEU A 35 -12.28 -1.69 -16.55
C LEU A 35 -13.26 -2.30 -15.55
N LYS A 36 -12.75 -2.97 -14.50
CA LYS A 36 -13.59 -3.52 -13.43
C LYS A 36 -14.34 -2.43 -12.66
N ASN A 37 -13.67 -1.32 -12.38
CA ASN A 37 -14.29 -0.18 -11.71
C ASN A 37 -15.28 0.56 -12.61
N ALA A 38 -15.11 0.48 -13.95
CA ALA A 38 -16.03 1.07 -14.91
C ALA A 38 -17.28 0.22 -15.17
N SER A 39 -17.22 -1.10 -14.92
CA SER A 39 -18.33 -2.04 -15.15
C SER A 39 -19.31 -2.16 -13.97
N ASP A 40 -18.94 -1.71 -12.77
CA ASP A 40 -19.83 -1.75 -11.61
C ASP A 40 -20.76 -0.51 -11.65
N GLU A 41 -21.96 -0.72 -12.20
CA GLU A 41 -22.99 0.31 -12.42
C GLU A 41 -23.40 1.04 -11.12
N LYS A 42 -22.96 2.29 -11.00
CA LYS A 42 -23.90 3.41 -10.88
C LYS A 42 -23.64 4.36 -12.03
N ARG A 43 -24.48 4.29 -13.06
CA ARG A 43 -24.59 5.26 -14.14
C ARG A 43 -25.16 6.58 -13.59
N GLU A 44 -24.37 7.32 -12.84
CA GLU A 44 -24.61 8.74 -12.62
C GLU A 44 -23.42 9.50 -13.23
N ASN A 45 -23.70 10.11 -14.38
CA ASN A 45 -22.89 11.14 -15.04
C ASN A 45 -21.43 10.78 -15.36
N ILE A 46 -21.21 10.47 -16.65
CA ILE A 46 -19.90 10.52 -17.33
C ILE A 46 -19.46 11.99 -17.47
N ASN A 47 -19.28 12.67 -16.33
CA ASN A 47 -18.59 13.95 -16.15
C ASN A 47 -17.47 13.83 -15.09
N THR A 48 -17.06 12.59 -14.80
CA THR A 48 -16.09 12.25 -13.73
C THR A 48 -14.74 11.79 -14.28
N ILE A 49 -14.49 11.86 -15.58
CA ILE A 49 -13.15 11.63 -16.14
C ILE A 49 -12.26 12.89 -15.99
N ASP A 50 -12.84 14.08 -15.75
CA ASP A 50 -12.12 15.29 -15.32
C ASP A 50 -11.58 15.24 -13.88
N LYS A 51 -11.60 14.06 -13.25
CA LYS A 51 -11.30 13.86 -11.83
C LYS A 51 -10.18 12.84 -11.59
N ILE A 52 -9.26 12.69 -12.55
CA ILE A 52 -7.94 12.06 -12.33
C ILE A 52 -6.93 13.08 -11.73
N ASN A 53 -7.41 14.23 -11.27
CA ASN A 53 -6.79 15.03 -10.21
C ASN A 53 -7.72 15.09 -9.00
N TYR A 54 -7.82 14.00 -8.24
CA TYR A 54 -8.34 14.05 -6.88
C TYR A 54 -7.22 13.97 -5.85
N GLN A 55 -6.32 14.95 -5.91
CA GLN A 55 -5.87 15.54 -4.65
C GLN A 55 -6.85 16.66 -4.29
N ASN A 56 -7.89 16.28 -3.55
CA ASN A 56 -8.46 17.08 -2.47
C ASN A 56 -8.77 18.56 -2.77
N ASN A 57 -9.90 18.84 -3.42
CA ASN A 57 -10.72 20.03 -3.11
C ASN A 57 -11.49 19.84 -1.79
N VAL A 58 -10.86 19.21 -0.79
CA VAL A 58 -11.37 19.25 0.57
C VAL A 58 -11.06 20.66 1.08
N PRO A 59 -12.02 21.42 1.63
CA PRO A 59 -11.76 22.75 2.14
C PRO A 59 -10.62 22.69 3.17
N LYS A 60 -9.47 23.28 2.82
CA LYS A 60 -8.30 23.35 3.68
C LYS A 60 -8.40 24.59 4.57
N LYS A 61 -8.04 24.45 5.84
CA LYS A 61 -7.87 25.55 6.78
C LYS A 61 -6.41 25.62 7.19
N GLU A 62 -5.88 26.83 7.26
CA GLU A 62 -4.52 27.08 7.73
C GLU A 62 -4.57 27.45 9.21
N ILE A 63 -3.66 26.87 10.00
CA ILE A 63 -3.45 27.22 11.41
C ILE A 63 -2.01 27.72 11.53
N ARG A 64 -1.83 28.94 12.07
CA ARG A 64 -0.51 29.54 12.33
C ARG A 64 -0.33 29.73 13.83
N PHE A 65 0.81 29.33 14.35
CA PHE A 65 1.25 29.61 15.71
C PHE A 65 2.73 30.01 15.66
N LYS A 66 3.17 30.81 16.63
CA LYS A 66 4.57 31.22 16.74
C LYS A 66 5.27 30.25 17.68
N LEU A 67 6.51 29.91 17.34
CA LEU A 67 7.42 29.15 18.18
C LEU A 67 8.64 30.02 18.47
N THR A 68 9.24 29.80 19.63
CA THR A 68 10.62 30.22 19.89
C THR A 68 11.60 29.39 19.05
N GLU A 69 12.83 29.88 18.90
CA GLU A 69 13.90 29.15 18.19
C GLU A 69 14.18 27.78 18.82
N ASP A 70 14.18 27.70 20.16
CA ASP A 70 14.41 26.45 20.88
C ASP A 70 13.28 25.43 20.65
N GLU A 71 12.02 25.87 20.70
CA GLU A 71 10.88 25.00 20.39
C GLU A 71 10.91 24.50 18.94
N TYR A 72 11.22 25.40 18.00
CA TYR A 72 11.36 25.01 16.59
C TYR A 72 12.47 23.98 16.39
N LYS A 73 13.61 24.15 17.08
CA LYS A 73 14.74 23.23 17.02
C LYS A 73 14.35 21.82 17.52
N ILE A 74 13.60 21.73 18.62
CA ILE A 74 13.08 20.44 19.13
C ILE A 74 12.29 19.70 18.04
N PHE A 75 11.35 20.37 17.37
CA PHE A 75 10.56 19.73 16.31
C PHE A 75 11.39 19.39 15.07
N SER A 76 12.37 20.22 14.71
CA SER A 76 13.28 19.98 13.59
C SER A 76 14.16 18.76 13.82
N ASP A 77 14.72 18.62 15.01
CA ASP A 77 15.56 17.47 15.38
C ASP A 77 14.74 16.17 15.43
N PHE A 78 13.53 16.21 15.99
CA PHE A 78 12.59 15.09 15.94
C PHE A 78 12.20 14.72 14.50
N ALA A 79 11.92 15.70 13.65
CA ALA A 79 11.55 15.45 12.25
C ALA A 79 12.66 14.72 11.48
N LYS A 80 13.93 15.06 11.75
CA LYS A 80 15.09 14.38 11.15
C LYS A 80 15.20 12.95 11.67
N LYS A 81 15.11 12.75 12.99
CA LYS A 81 15.21 11.42 13.61
C LYS A 81 14.13 10.45 13.11
N ASN A 82 12.92 10.95 12.90
CA ASN A 82 11.77 10.12 12.53
C ASN A 82 11.55 10.02 11.00
N GLY A 83 12.42 10.60 10.18
CA GLY A 83 12.33 10.55 8.71
C GLY A 83 11.21 11.42 8.13
N ASN A 84 10.63 12.33 8.92
CA ASN A 84 9.52 13.20 8.52
C ASN A 84 9.99 14.49 7.82
N GLY A 85 11.27 14.84 7.89
CA GLY A 85 11.93 15.83 7.03
C GLY A 85 11.71 17.30 7.40
N THR A 86 10.53 17.70 7.91
CA THR A 86 10.26 19.09 8.34
C THR A 86 9.57 19.16 9.70
N ALA A 87 9.89 20.22 10.46
CA ALA A 87 9.24 20.51 11.74
C ALA A 87 7.71 20.63 11.58
N THR A 88 7.24 21.27 10.51
CA THR A 88 5.80 21.39 10.21
C THR A 88 5.12 20.04 10.07
N LYS A 89 5.74 19.09 9.36
CA LYS A 89 5.18 17.74 9.19
C LYS A 89 5.17 16.99 10.54
N GLN A 90 6.24 17.14 11.32
CA GLN A 90 6.33 16.54 12.65
C GLN A 90 5.24 17.06 13.60
N ILE A 91 5.04 18.38 13.64
CA ILE A 91 4.01 18.98 14.49
C ILE A 91 2.63 18.49 14.07
N ARG A 92 2.34 18.44 12.76
CA ARG A 92 1.08 17.92 12.26
C ARG A 92 0.84 16.48 12.70
N ILE A 93 1.84 15.59 12.58
CA ILE A 93 1.72 14.19 13.00
C ILE A 93 1.48 14.09 14.50
N LEU A 94 2.22 14.82 15.32
CA LEU A 94 2.06 14.81 16.79
C LEU A 94 0.66 15.29 17.21
N THR A 95 0.18 16.40 16.62
CA THR A 95 -1.15 16.93 16.91
C THR A 95 -2.24 15.94 16.53
N LEU A 96 -2.15 15.33 15.34
CA LEU A 96 -3.11 14.30 14.93
C LEU A 96 -3.03 13.06 15.85
N ASN A 97 -1.83 12.63 16.24
CA ASN A 97 -1.62 11.52 17.16
C ASN A 97 -2.18 11.74 18.57
N HIS A 98 -2.29 13.01 18.98
CA HIS A 98 -2.89 13.34 20.26
C HIS A 98 -4.43 13.26 20.21
N ILE A 99 -5.03 13.53 19.06
CA ILE A 99 -6.48 13.58 18.87
C ILE A 99 -7.05 12.19 18.50
N TYR A 100 -6.37 11.47 17.61
CA TYR A 100 -6.88 10.20 17.10
C TYR A 100 -6.52 9.03 18.02
N LYS A 101 -7.51 8.17 18.30
CA LYS A 101 -7.32 6.91 19.02
C LYS A 101 -6.32 5.97 18.31
N ASP A 102 -6.39 5.95 16.98
CA ASP A 102 -5.45 5.20 16.15
C ASP A 102 -4.29 6.10 15.74
N LYS A 103 -3.09 5.82 16.28
CA LYS A 103 -1.90 6.62 16.04
C LYS A 103 -1.37 6.44 14.60
N PHE A 104 -0.93 7.55 14.05
CA PHE A 104 -0.05 7.72 12.91
C PHE A 104 1.36 7.31 13.30
N PHE A 105 1.90 6.40 12.51
CA PHE A 105 3.29 5.98 12.55
C PHE A 105 4.16 6.93 11.75
N ASP A 106 5.39 7.14 12.22
CA ASP A 106 6.39 7.90 11.47
C ASP A 106 6.87 7.14 10.23
N LYS A 107 7.50 7.86 9.30
CA LYS A 107 7.95 7.29 8.03
C LYS A 107 8.81 6.04 8.18
N ASN A 108 9.78 6.07 9.11
CA ASN A 108 10.68 4.94 9.33
C ASN A 108 9.91 3.65 9.69
N TYR A 109 8.89 3.76 10.57
CA TYR A 109 8.05 2.62 10.93
C TYR A 109 7.21 2.12 9.75
N ILE A 110 6.72 3.02 8.90
CA ILE A 110 5.98 2.62 7.70
C ILE A 110 6.89 1.88 6.72
N ASP A 111 8.13 2.33 6.54
CA ASP A 111 9.11 1.64 5.71
C ASP A 111 9.43 0.23 6.26
N GLU A 112 9.57 0.09 7.57
CA GLU A 112 9.71 -1.22 8.25
C GLU A 112 8.49 -2.12 8.01
N PHE A 113 7.26 -1.60 8.10
CA PHE A 113 6.05 -2.38 7.81
C PHE A 113 5.96 -2.81 6.34
N ILE A 114 6.42 -1.98 5.40
CA ILE A 114 6.49 -2.32 3.97
C ILE A 114 7.47 -3.48 3.74
N LEU A 115 8.63 -3.46 4.39
CA LEU A 115 9.62 -4.53 4.33
C LEU A 115 9.06 -5.82 4.92
N ALA A 116 8.52 -5.78 6.13
CA ALA A 116 7.92 -6.93 6.80
C ALA A 116 6.82 -7.59 5.95
N ARG A 117 5.93 -6.78 5.34
CA ARG A 117 4.91 -7.29 4.41
C ARG A 117 5.53 -8.01 3.21
N THR A 118 6.63 -7.49 2.67
CA THR A 118 7.31 -8.06 1.50
C THR A 118 7.98 -9.40 1.84
N GLU A 119 8.59 -9.50 3.02
CA GLU A 119 9.19 -10.73 3.54
C GLU A 119 8.13 -11.80 3.79
N ILE A 120 7.03 -11.45 4.46
CA ILE A 120 5.89 -12.35 4.71
C ILE A 120 5.33 -12.92 3.39
N ASN A 121 5.14 -12.07 2.38
CA ASN A 121 4.70 -12.52 1.05
C ASN A 121 5.69 -13.48 0.39
N THR A 122 7.00 -13.31 0.63
CA THR A 122 8.04 -14.18 0.11
C THR A 122 8.02 -15.54 0.80
N ILE A 123 7.85 -15.57 2.13
CA ILE A 123 7.65 -16.80 2.91
C ILE A 123 6.45 -17.59 2.41
N GLY A 124 5.30 -16.92 2.21
CA GLY A 124 4.09 -17.57 1.66
C GLY A 124 4.32 -18.21 0.29
N ARG A 125 5.07 -17.55 -0.60
CA ARG A 125 5.45 -18.12 -1.92
C ARG A 125 6.36 -19.33 -1.79
N ASN A 126 7.35 -19.28 -0.90
CA ASN A 126 8.28 -20.39 -0.67
C ASN A 126 7.55 -21.62 -0.12
N ILE A 127 6.63 -21.41 0.83
CA ILE A 127 5.75 -22.46 1.37
C ILE A 127 4.91 -23.10 0.27
N TYR A 128 4.29 -22.30 -0.59
CA TYR A 128 3.51 -22.81 -1.70
C TYR A 128 4.36 -23.63 -2.70
N GLN A 129 5.59 -23.18 -2.99
CA GLN A 129 6.53 -23.93 -3.84
C GLN A 129 6.94 -25.26 -3.21
N LEU A 130 7.22 -25.29 -1.90
CA LEU A 130 7.53 -26.51 -1.17
C LEU A 130 6.38 -27.52 -1.25
N LEU A 131 5.14 -27.06 -1.05
CA LEU A 131 3.95 -27.89 -1.21
C LEU A 131 3.85 -28.48 -2.63
N LYS A 132 4.16 -27.69 -3.66
CA LYS A 132 4.18 -28.16 -5.06
C LYS A 132 5.25 -29.24 -5.29
N ILE A 133 6.43 -29.10 -4.71
CA ILE A 133 7.52 -30.09 -4.81
C ILE A 133 7.15 -31.37 -4.09
N LEU A 134 6.60 -31.28 -2.87
CA LEU A 134 6.16 -32.45 -2.10
C LEU A 134 5.11 -33.27 -2.86
N ARG A 135 4.17 -32.61 -3.54
CA ARG A 135 3.18 -33.28 -4.43
C ARG A 135 3.79 -33.96 -5.65
N SER A 136 5.01 -33.59 -6.04
CA SER A 136 5.68 -34.14 -7.23
C SER A 136 6.53 -35.40 -6.94
N GLY A 137 6.80 -35.71 -5.67
CA GLY A 137 7.61 -36.85 -5.25
C GLY A 137 6.78 -38.05 -4.81
N LYS A 138 7.06 -39.24 -5.36
CA LYS A 138 6.34 -40.51 -5.06
C LYS A 138 6.80 -41.27 -3.80
N SER A 139 7.73 -40.74 -3.00
CA SER A 139 8.52 -41.58 -2.07
C SER A 139 8.43 -41.26 -0.57
N VAL A 140 7.71 -40.23 -0.14
CA VAL A 140 7.63 -39.91 1.30
C VAL A 140 6.26 -40.32 1.83
N ARG A 141 6.21 -41.31 2.73
CA ARG A 141 4.99 -41.67 3.51
C ARG A 141 4.65 -40.53 4.46
N ILE A 142 4.05 -39.48 3.92
CA ILE A 142 3.54 -38.34 4.66
C ILE A 142 2.03 -38.51 4.73
N ASN A 143 1.42 -38.17 5.87
CA ASN A 143 -0.01 -37.90 5.89
C ASN A 143 -0.28 -36.62 5.08
N GLU A 144 -0.41 -36.78 3.76
CA GLU A 144 -0.53 -35.68 2.80
C GLU A 144 -1.66 -34.72 3.15
N LYS A 145 -2.81 -35.23 3.61
CA LYS A 145 -3.96 -34.40 4.01
C LYS A 145 -3.65 -33.49 5.19
N ASN A 146 -3.00 -34.00 6.23
CA ASN A 146 -2.66 -33.19 7.41
C ASN A 146 -1.56 -32.17 7.08
N LEU A 147 -0.60 -32.54 6.22
CA LEU A 147 0.46 -31.64 5.79
C LEU A 147 -0.07 -30.54 4.86
N GLU A 148 -0.94 -30.89 3.90
CA GLU A 148 -1.61 -29.96 3.00
C GLU A 148 -2.40 -28.92 3.80
N LYS A 149 -3.23 -29.37 4.75
CA LYS A 149 -3.99 -28.49 5.63
C LYS A 149 -3.09 -27.57 6.46
N SER A 150 -2.00 -28.10 7.03
CA SER A 150 -1.06 -27.28 7.81
C SER A 150 -0.38 -26.19 6.98
N PHE A 151 0.04 -26.50 5.75
CA PHE A 151 0.63 -25.51 4.86
C PHE A 151 -0.39 -24.49 4.35
N GLU A 152 -1.62 -24.93 4.08
CA GLU A 152 -2.71 -24.03 3.69
C GLU A 152 -3.06 -23.07 4.83
N ASP A 153 -3.19 -23.55 6.07
CA ASP A 153 -3.43 -22.72 7.25
C ASP A 153 -2.30 -21.70 7.47
N ILE A 154 -1.03 -22.11 7.32
CA ILE A 154 0.12 -21.19 7.43
C ILE A 154 0.06 -20.15 6.32
N SER A 155 -0.22 -20.55 5.07
CA SER A 155 -0.30 -19.64 3.93
C SER A 155 -1.42 -18.61 4.11
N ILE A 156 -2.61 -19.04 4.56
CA ILE A 156 -3.75 -18.16 4.86
C ILE A 156 -3.42 -17.17 5.97
N ASN A 157 -2.77 -17.62 7.05
CA ASN A 157 -2.39 -16.76 8.17
C ASN A 157 -1.34 -15.70 7.76
N ILE A 158 -0.36 -16.10 6.95
CA ILE A 158 0.62 -15.19 6.33
C ILE A 158 -0.08 -14.16 5.43
N GLU A 159 -1.04 -14.58 4.61
CA GLU A 159 -1.80 -13.65 3.76
C GLU A 159 -2.64 -12.68 4.59
N LYS A 160 -3.29 -13.15 5.66
CA LYS A 160 -4.03 -12.28 6.61
C LYS A 160 -3.10 -11.24 7.23
N LEU A 161 -1.96 -11.65 7.78
CA LEU A 161 -0.95 -10.74 8.35
C LEU A 161 -0.47 -9.72 7.32
N SER A 162 -0.18 -10.16 6.10
CA SER A 162 0.22 -9.28 4.99
C SER A 162 -0.84 -8.21 4.66
N LYS A 163 -2.13 -8.61 4.67
CA LYS A 163 -3.26 -7.69 4.46
C LYS A 163 -3.45 -6.71 5.61
N GLU A 164 -3.25 -7.13 6.87
CA GLU A 164 -3.33 -6.21 8.01
C GLU A 164 -2.22 -5.16 7.98
N LEU A 165 -1.00 -5.56 7.61
CA LEU A 165 0.11 -4.63 7.39
C LEU A 165 -0.21 -3.64 6.25
N GLU A 166 -0.80 -4.10 5.16
CA GLU A 166 -1.24 -3.22 4.08
C GLU A 166 -2.29 -2.20 4.54
N LYS A 167 -3.26 -2.59 5.37
CA LYS A 167 -4.23 -1.64 5.94
C LYS A 167 -3.56 -0.57 6.79
N ILE A 168 -2.57 -0.93 7.59
CA ILE A 168 -1.79 0.03 8.41
C ILE A 168 -1.07 1.03 7.50
N ILE A 169 -0.42 0.55 6.44
CA ILE A 169 0.31 1.39 5.48
C ILE A 169 -0.64 2.36 4.75
N ILE A 170 -1.76 1.87 4.21
CA ILE A 170 -2.75 2.70 3.49
C ILE A 170 -3.33 3.76 4.42
N LYS A 171 -3.79 3.35 5.61
CA LYS A 171 -4.37 4.25 6.60
C LYS A 171 -3.40 5.35 7.04
N ASN A 172 -2.09 5.04 7.09
CA ASN A 172 -1.08 6.05 7.38
C ASN A 172 -0.91 7.05 6.22
N ASN A 173 -0.82 6.54 4.98
CA ASN A 173 -0.61 7.35 3.78
C ASN A 173 -1.81 8.22 3.40
N GLU A 174 -3.05 7.77 3.64
CA GLU A 174 -4.26 8.54 3.31
C GLU A 174 -4.50 9.74 4.25
N ARG A 175 -3.93 9.69 5.46
CA ARG A 175 -4.18 10.70 6.49
C ARG A 175 -3.09 11.79 6.58
N ILE A 176 -1.95 11.60 5.90
CA ILE A 176 -0.83 12.57 5.79
C ILE A 176 -1.00 13.41 4.53
#